data_AF-A0A383F0I3-F1
#
_entry.id   AF-A0A383F0I3-F1
#
_cell.length_a   1.000
_cell.length_b   1.000
_cell.length_c   1.000
_cell.angle_alpha   90.00
_cell.angle_beta   90.00
_cell.angle_gamma   90.00
#
_symmetry.space_group_name_H-M   'P 1'
#
loop_
_entity.id
_entity.type
_entity.pdbx_description
1 polymer ?
#
loop_
_entity_poly.entity_id
_entity_poly.type
_entity_poly.pdbx_seq_one_letter_code
_entity_poly.pdbx_strand_id
1 'polypeptide(L)'
;MEKCFVVHSSSLGDTICSTPTLKKLSNSYGAKFHVATHVPEVFFNNPCVKKIIDIDSVNKKDYEVFETFRRAGKKDKNGVEKKHNTIDIRQFHAMDLGFGLLPEEM
;
A
#
# COMPACT_ATOMS: atom_id res chain seq x y z
N MET A 1 10.21 -14.19 7.91
CA MET A 1 10.40 -13.29 6.76
C MET A 1 9.87 -11.91 7.15
N GLU A 2 10.63 -10.85 6.88
CA GLU A 2 10.16 -9.49 7.16
C GLU A 2 9.05 -9.09 6.17
N LYS A 3 8.20 -8.14 6.54
CA LYS A 3 7.07 -7.72 5.71
C LYS A 3 7.31 -6.32 5.17
N CYS A 4 7.05 -6.12 3.88
CA CYS A 4 7.22 -4.85 3.21
C CYS A 4 5.92 -4.43 2.52
N PHE A 5 5.42 -3.25 2.86
CA PHE A 5 4.30 -2.61 2.18
C PHE A 5 4.83 -1.63 1.14
N VAL A 6 4.47 -1.85 -0.12
CA VAL A 6 4.97 -1.06 -1.26
C VAL A 6 3.82 -0.27 -1.85
N VAL A 7 3.95 1.05 -1.84
CA VAL A 7 2.97 1.99 -2.39
C VAL A 7 3.53 2.59 -3.67
N HIS A 8 2.96 2.20 -4.80
CA HIS A 8 3.41 2.63 -6.14
C HIS A 8 2.94 4.04 -6.53
N SER A 9 2.11 4.70 -5.71
CA SER A 9 1.71 6.07 -6.00
C SER A 9 2.87 7.05 -5.77
N SER A 10 3.00 8.01 -6.68
CA SER A 10 3.90 9.16 -6.56
C SER A 10 3.19 10.43 -6.05
N SER A 11 1.87 10.38 -5.89
CA SER A 11 1.07 11.50 -5.37
C SER A 11 0.97 11.42 -3.85
N LEU A 12 1.12 12.57 -3.18
CA LEU A 12 0.95 12.69 -1.74
C LEU A 12 -0.44 12.25 -1.28
N GLY A 13 -1.48 12.72 -1.99
CA GLY A 13 -2.89 12.43 -1.65
C GLY A 13 -3.24 10.96 -1.77
N ASP A 14 -2.78 10.31 -2.84
CA ASP A 14 -3.05 8.88 -3.00
C ASP A 14 -2.22 8.03 -2.02
N THR A 15 -1.00 8.47 -1.70
CA THR A 15 -0.13 7.76 -0.74
C THR A 15 -0.69 7.84 0.68
N ILE A 16 -1.22 8.99 1.12
CA ILE A 16 -1.82 9.09 2.46
C ILE A 16 -3.06 8.18 2.61
N CYS A 17 -3.81 7.99 1.53
CA CYS A 17 -4.93 7.05 1.49
C CYS A 17 -4.53 5.58 1.63
N SER A 18 -3.24 5.22 1.56
CA SER A 18 -2.76 3.85 1.81
C SER A 18 -2.54 3.55 3.31
N THR A 19 -2.53 4.58 4.17
CA THR A 19 -2.26 4.41 5.61
C THR A 19 -3.29 3.54 6.35
N PRO A 20 -4.60 3.59 6.04
CA PRO A 20 -5.58 2.62 6.57
C PRO A 20 -5.24 1.16 6.26
N THR A 21 -4.82 0.90 5.01
CA THR A 21 -4.44 -0.43 4.54
C THR A 21 -3.24 -0.95 5.31
N LEU A 22 -2.22 -0.12 5.51
CA LEU A 22 -1.06 -0.46 6.34
C LEU A 22 -1.46 -0.76 7.79
N LYS A 23 -2.34 0.05 8.39
CA LYS A 23 -2.80 -0.15 9.77
C LYS A 23 -3.53 -1.49 9.91
N LYS A 24 -4.44 -1.80 8.98
CA LYS A 24 -5.16 -3.09 8.96
C LYS A 24 -4.21 -4.26 8.83
N LEU A 25 -3.27 -4.21 7.88
CA LEU A 25 -2.23 -5.23 7.74
C LEU A 25 -1.43 -5.41 9.03
N SER A 26 -0.97 -4.30 9.62
CA SER A 26 -0.18 -4.32 10.85
C SER A 26 -0.95 -4.98 12.00
N ASN A 27 -2.24 -4.69 12.14
CA ASN A 27 -3.11 -5.30 13.13
C ASN A 27 -3.34 -6.80 12.85
N SER A 28 -3.66 -7.16 11.61
CA SER A 28 -3.95 -8.56 11.23
C SER A 28 -2.73 -9.48 11.40
N TYR A 29 -1.53 -8.99 11.11
CA TYR A 29 -0.29 -9.75 11.26
C TYR A 29 0.39 -9.56 12.63
N GLY A 30 -0.10 -8.65 13.47
CA GLY A 30 0.50 -8.32 14.77
C GLY A 30 1.95 -7.84 14.66
N ALA A 31 2.31 -7.16 13.55
CA ALA A 31 3.69 -6.82 13.23
C ALA A 31 3.81 -5.43 12.57
N LYS A 32 4.96 -4.78 12.76
CA LYS A 32 5.32 -3.57 12.00
C LYS A 32 5.88 -3.94 10.63
N PHE A 33 5.67 -3.05 9.67
CA PHE A 33 6.05 -3.25 8.28
C PHE A 33 7.20 -2.32 7.87
N HIS A 34 8.04 -2.81 6.95
CA HIS A 34 8.88 -1.93 6.15
C HIS A 34 7.98 -1.24 5.13
N VAL A 35 8.25 0.01 4.78
CA VAL A 35 7.48 0.75 3.78
C VAL A 35 8.39 1.22 2.68
N ALA A 36 8.00 0.95 1.43
CA ALA A 36 8.64 1.45 0.24
C ALA A 36 7.65 2.32 -0.53
N THR A 37 8.02 3.57 -0.80
CA THR A 37 7.16 4.55 -1.45
C THR A 37 8.00 5.68 -2.04
N HIS A 38 7.44 6.39 -3.02
CA HIS A 38 8.01 7.63 -3.54
C HIS A 38 7.79 8.82 -2.59
N VAL A 39 6.89 8.71 -1.61
CA VAL A 39 6.48 9.80 -0.70
C VAL A 39 6.70 9.38 0.76
N PRO A 40 7.96 9.23 1.20
CA PRO A 40 8.30 8.67 2.52
C PRO A 40 7.75 9.51 3.69
N GLU A 41 7.57 10.81 3.50
CA GLU A 41 7.09 11.75 4.52
C GLU A 41 5.71 11.39 5.09
N VAL A 42 4.87 10.69 4.32
CA VAL A 42 3.56 10.19 4.77
C VAL A 42 3.70 9.20 5.94
N PHE A 43 4.84 8.52 6.03
CA PHE A 43 5.06 7.41 6.96
C PHE A 43 5.99 7.77 8.12
N PHE A 44 6.45 9.02 8.21
CA PHE A 44 7.27 9.47 9.32
C PHE A 44 6.49 9.34 10.64
N ASN A 45 7.15 8.77 11.66
CA ASN A 45 6.58 8.52 12.99
C ASN A 45 5.32 7.64 13.01
N ASN A 46 5.02 6.92 11.92
CA ASN A 46 3.88 6.03 11.89
C ASN A 46 4.13 4.79 12.77
N PRO A 47 3.25 4.46 13.74
CA PRO A 47 3.48 3.38 14.70
C PRO A 47 3.55 1.99 14.05
N CYS A 48 2.93 1.81 12.89
CA CYS A 48 2.91 0.56 12.12
C CYS A 48 4.18 0.37 11.28
N VAL A 49 5.06 1.37 11.21
CA VAL A 49 6.25 1.35 10.36
C VAL A 49 7.49 0.98 11.18
N LYS A 50 8.27 0.02 10.66
CA LYS A 50 9.56 -0.39 11.22
C LYS A 50 10.71 0.39 10.59
N LYS A 51 10.71 0.50 9.27
CA LYS A 51 11.73 1.23 8.50
C LYS A 51 11.15 1.64 7.15
N ILE A 52 11.51 2.84 6.69
CA ILE A 52 11.23 3.27 5.33
C ILE A 52 12.45 2.91 4.49
N ILE A 53 12.20 2.25 3.35
CA ILE A 53 13.23 1.80 2.42
C ILE A 53 12.94 2.35 1.03
N ASP A 54 13.99 2.40 0.21
CA ASP A 54 13.85 2.84 -1.17
C ASP A 54 13.06 1.80 -1.99
N ILE A 55 12.15 2.28 -2.83
CA ILE A 55 11.24 1.42 -3.60
C ILE A 55 11.99 0.51 -4.58
N ASP A 56 13.07 1.00 -5.16
CA ASP A 56 13.91 0.25 -6.11
C ASP A 56 14.80 -0.79 -5.40
N SER A 57 14.97 -0.66 -4.08
CA SER A 57 15.76 -1.58 -3.27
C SER A 57 14.98 -2.81 -2.77
N VAL A 58 13.67 -2.89 -3.04
CA VAL A 58 12.81 -3.96 -2.53
C VAL A 58 13.06 -5.26 -3.28
N ASN A 59 13.77 -6.19 -2.64
CA ASN A 59 13.96 -7.54 -3.14
C ASN A 59 12.92 -8.51 -2.56
N LYS A 60 12.14 -9.15 -3.44
CA LYS A 60 11.07 -10.10 -3.07
C LYS A 60 11.56 -11.39 -2.40
N LYS A 61 12.87 -11.64 -2.40
CA LYS A 61 13.46 -12.79 -1.69
C LYS A 61 13.64 -12.53 -0.20
N ASP A 62 13.81 -11.26 0.18
CA ASP A 62 14.13 -10.85 1.55
C ASP A 62 12.85 -10.51 2.34
N TYR A 63 11.78 -10.13 1.63
CA TYR A 63 10.51 -9.67 2.21
C TYR A 63 9.29 -10.41 1.67
N GLU A 64 8.29 -10.57 2.52
CA GLU A 64 6.90 -10.76 2.12
C GLU A 64 6.35 -9.41 1.65
N VAL A 65 6.12 -9.27 0.34
CA VAL A 65 5.81 -7.97 -0.28
C VAL A 65 4.31 -7.81 -0.52
N PHE A 66 3.75 -6.72 -0.01
CA PHE A 66 2.36 -6.30 -0.17
C PHE A 66 2.35 -5.05 -1.05
N GLU A 67 2.02 -5.20 -2.33
CA GLU A 67 2.08 -4.11 -3.31
C GLU A 67 0.70 -3.53 -3.60
N THR A 68 0.61 -2.21 -3.67
CA THR A 68 -0.64 -1.52 -3.98
C THR A 68 -0.45 -0.34 -4.92
N PHE A 69 -1.51 0.07 -5.63
CA PHE A 69 -1.51 1.16 -6.61
C PHE A 69 -0.74 0.88 -7.91
N ARG A 70 -0.43 -0.39 -8.20
CA ARG A 70 0.45 -0.77 -9.32
C ARG A 70 -0.14 -0.49 -10.72
N ARG A 71 -1.47 -0.44 -10.84
CA ARG A 71 -2.20 -0.32 -12.11
C ARG A 71 -3.24 0.79 -12.12
N ALA A 72 -3.09 1.82 -11.28
CA ALA A 72 -3.97 2.97 -11.34
C ALA A 72 -3.96 3.57 -12.77
N GLY A 73 -5.11 3.60 -13.43
CA GLY A 73 -5.24 4.11 -14.81
C GLY A 73 -4.68 3.20 -15.92
N LYS A 74 -4.34 1.94 -15.60
CA LYS A 74 -3.76 0.99 -16.59
C LYS A 74 -4.65 -0.24 -16.75
N LYS A 75 -4.87 -0.61 -18.02
CA LYS A 75 -5.54 -1.87 -18.39
C LYS A 75 -4.62 -3.06 -18.16
N ASP A 76 -5.20 -4.19 -17.78
CA ASP A 76 -4.52 -5.48 -17.78
C ASP A 76 -4.44 -6.10 -19.18
N LYS A 77 -3.89 -7.31 -19.27
CA LYS A 77 -3.76 -8.06 -20.52
C LYS A 77 -5.09 -8.38 -21.22
N ASN A 78 -6.20 -8.34 -20.47
CA ASN A 78 -7.56 -8.58 -20.97
C ASN A 78 -8.29 -7.26 -21.27
N GLY A 79 -7.62 -6.11 -21.12
CA GLY A 79 -8.23 -4.79 -21.33
C GLY A 79 -9.04 -4.26 -20.15
N VAL A 80 -9.01 -4.94 -18.98
CA VAL A 80 -9.76 -4.55 -17.78
C VAL A 80 -8.96 -3.53 -16.97
N GLU A 81 -9.61 -2.45 -16.57
CA GLU A 81 -9.00 -1.37 -15.79
C GLU A 81 -9.75 -1.16 -14.48
N LYS A 82 -8.99 -1.00 -13.39
CA LYS A 82 -9.52 -0.53 -12.12
C LYS A 82 -9.54 1.01 -12.15
N LYS A 83 -10.72 1.57 -12.36
CA LYS A 83 -10.95 3.03 -12.44
C LYS A 83 -10.80 3.67 -11.05
N HIS A 84 -9.58 4.08 -10.73
CA HIS A 84 -9.25 4.70 -9.44
C HIS A 84 -10.09 5.96 -9.16
N ASN A 85 -10.47 6.72 -10.19
CA ASN A 85 -11.28 7.94 -10.05
C ASN A 85 -12.76 7.70 -9.68
N THR A 86 -13.26 6.46 -9.78
CA THR A 86 -14.65 6.12 -9.41
C THR A 86 -14.72 5.24 -8.16
N ILE A 87 -13.59 5.02 -7.50
CA ILE A 87 -13.46 4.15 -6.34
C ILE A 87 -12.86 5.01 -5.22
N ASP A 88 -13.28 4.81 -3.97
CA ASP A 88 -12.58 5.42 -2.84
C ASP A 88 -11.13 4.94 -2.83
N ILE A 89 -10.17 5.87 -2.90
CA ILE A 89 -8.75 5.53 -3.05
C ILE A 89 -8.23 4.69 -1.87
N ARG A 90 -8.78 4.85 -0.66
CA ARG A 90 -8.41 4.00 0.48
C ARG A 90 -8.83 2.55 0.25
N GLN A 91 -10.04 2.36 -0.28
CA GLN A 91 -10.52 1.04 -0.68
C GLN A 91 -9.76 0.50 -1.89
N PHE A 92 -9.33 1.37 -2.81
CA PHE A 92 -8.48 0.97 -3.92
C PHE A 92 -7.24 0.24 -3.38
N HIS A 93 -6.57 0.81 -2.37
CA HIS A 93 -5.36 0.22 -1.80
C HIS A 93 -5.59 -1.15 -1.17
N ALA A 94 -6.68 -1.30 -0.40
CA ALA A 94 -7.05 -2.55 0.23
C ALA A 94 -7.44 -3.64 -0.79
N MET A 95 -8.20 -3.26 -1.83
CA MET A 95 -8.65 -4.20 -2.87
C MET A 95 -7.49 -4.78 -3.68
N ASP A 96 -6.41 -4.02 -3.91
CA ASP A 96 -5.21 -4.55 -4.57
C ASP A 96 -4.57 -5.70 -3.77
N LEU A 97 -4.84 -5.78 -2.46
CA LEU A 97 -4.37 -6.83 -1.55
C LEU A 97 -5.45 -7.88 -1.23
N GLY A 98 -6.60 -7.82 -1.89
CA GLY A 98 -7.65 -8.83 -1.77
C GLY A 98 -8.56 -8.69 -0.55
N PHE A 99 -8.62 -7.52 0.09
CA PHE A 99 -9.55 -7.26 1.20
C PHE A 99 -10.20 -5.87 1.09
N GLY A 100 -11.22 -5.63 1.92
CA GLY A 100 -11.85 -4.31 2.06
C GLY A 100 -11.57 -3.70 3.43
N LEU A 101 -11.64 -2.38 3.52
CA LEU A 101 -11.67 -1.63 4.79
C LEU A 101 -13.11 -1.52 5.28
N LEU A 102 -13.31 -1.64 6.58
CA LEU A 102 -14.55 -1.30 7.26
C LEU A 102 -14.70 0.23 7.34
N PRO A 103 -15.92 0.78 7.49
CA PRO A 103 -16.13 2.21 7.63
C PRO A 103 -15.28 2.88 8.72
N GLU A 104 -15.07 2.21 9.84
CA GLU A 104 -14.24 2.65 10.96
C GLU A 104 -12.72 2.52 10.72
N GLU A 105 -12.33 1.76 9.68
CA GLU A 105 -10.94 1.63 9.26
C GLU A 105 -10.58 2.66 8.18
N MET A 106 -11.57 3.23 7.46
CA MET A 106 -11.38 4.22 6.40
C MET A 106 -10.90 5.58 6.92
#